data_AF-A0A9W7AQW6-F1
#
_entry.id   AF-A0A9W7AQW6-F1
#
_cell.length_a   1.000
_cell.length_b   1.000
_cell.length_c   1.000
_cell.angle_alpha   90.00
_cell.angle_beta   90.00
_cell.angle_gamma   90.00
#
_symmetry.space_group_name_H-M   'P 1'
#
loop_
_entity.id
_entity.type
_entity.pdbx_description
1 polymer ?
#
loop_
_entity_poly.entity_id
_entity_poly.type
_entity_poly.pdbx_seq_one_letter_code
_entity_poly.pdbx_strand_id
1 'polypeptide(L)'
;MLTKSLLPLALPLSLPFLPSPALASGGATAGKYTTIPIAKRRYYGRVQQSIHEYILLGPSIVKGDVGSEKLKSFFDPEGIVVVEGLSFSKEGRKSCLKKADGGCKGEEIRDSKINDMRTSMYLLGNAFRFNQQKAPENLPTVKAARSFFKLTLDVLDKEIGKKNPDVKKMQKAYLDGLEGLNVYLDLVELPPIESGNYDREFERGVGSSARIT
;
A
#
# COMPACT_ATOMS: atom_id res chain seq x y z
N MET A 1 43.43 45.77 68.05
CA MET A 1 43.00 45.90 66.64
C MET A 1 43.04 44.51 66.01
N LEU A 2 41.88 44.03 65.57
CA LEU A 2 41.65 42.65 65.09
C LEU A 2 42.30 42.40 63.72
N THR A 3 42.89 41.21 63.57
CA THR A 3 42.99 40.52 62.29
C THR A 3 42.65 39.05 62.49
N LYS A 4 41.63 38.54 61.79
CA LYS A 4 41.75 37.48 60.79
C LYS A 4 40.39 37.01 60.29
N SER A 5 40.35 36.96 58.96
CA SER A 5 39.37 36.42 58.04
C SER A 5 39.05 34.94 58.29
N LEU A 6 37.79 34.55 58.08
CA LEU A 6 37.37 33.19 57.72
C LEU A 6 36.09 33.24 56.88
N LEU A 7 36.23 32.92 55.59
CA LEU A 7 35.15 32.54 54.67
C LEU A 7 34.78 31.06 54.89
N PRO A 8 33.51 30.65 54.80
CA PRO A 8 33.16 29.25 54.56
C PRO A 8 32.96 28.99 53.06
N LEU A 9 33.64 27.94 52.60
CA LEU A 9 33.57 27.33 51.27
C LEU A 9 32.33 26.40 51.23
N ALA A 10 31.37 26.67 50.33
CA ALA A 10 30.21 25.80 50.11
C ALA A 10 30.54 24.75 49.03
N LEU A 11 30.46 23.46 49.38
CA LEU A 11 30.51 22.34 48.43
C LEU A 11 29.12 22.10 47.82
N PRO A 12 28.97 21.95 46.49
CA PRO A 12 27.74 21.46 45.89
C PRO A 12 27.67 19.92 45.94
N LEU A 13 26.57 19.41 46.50
CA LEU A 13 26.22 18.00 46.57
C LEU A 13 25.74 17.53 45.17
N SER A 14 26.53 16.72 44.48
CA SER A 14 26.15 16.11 43.20
C SER A 14 25.30 14.86 43.43
N LEU A 15 24.03 14.90 43.01
CA LEU A 15 23.17 13.71 42.97
C LEU A 15 23.62 12.75 41.85
N PRO A 16 23.66 11.43 42.09
CA PRO A 16 23.93 10.46 41.04
C PRO A 16 22.72 10.38 40.09
N PHE A 17 22.98 10.65 38.81
CA PHE A 17 22.03 10.51 37.71
C PHE A 17 21.78 9.00 37.49
N LEU A 18 20.65 8.49 37.96
CA LEU A 18 20.21 7.13 37.62
C LEU A 18 19.89 7.07 36.12
N PRO A 19 20.51 6.18 35.32
CA PRO A 19 20.14 6.02 33.92
C PRO A 19 18.68 5.57 33.85
N SER A 20 17.88 6.27 33.04
CA SER A 20 16.51 5.86 32.74
C SER A 20 16.51 4.43 32.19
N PRO A 21 15.54 3.58 32.55
CA PRO A 21 15.43 2.26 31.94
C PRO A 21 15.31 2.44 30.44
N ALA A 22 16.32 1.99 29.71
CA ALA A 22 16.27 1.89 28.26
C ALA A 22 15.12 0.94 27.92
N LEU A 23 14.01 1.51 27.45
CA LEU A 23 12.87 0.80 26.91
C LEU A 23 13.35 0.11 25.64
N ALA A 24 13.89 -1.10 25.83
CA ALA A 24 14.51 -1.90 24.80
C ALA A 24 13.46 -2.23 23.72
N SER A 25 13.63 -1.58 22.58
CA SER A 25 13.19 -1.92 21.23
C SER A 25 12.42 -3.24 21.11
N GLY A 26 11.10 -3.15 21.07
CA GLY A 26 10.21 -4.18 20.50
C GLY A 26 10.32 -4.29 18.97
N GLY A 27 11.50 -4.04 18.39
CA GLY A 27 11.70 -3.76 16.96
C GLY A 27 11.54 -4.96 16.02
N ALA A 28 11.50 -6.19 16.54
CA ALA A 28 11.36 -7.38 15.69
C ALA A 28 9.94 -7.98 15.69
N THR A 29 9.18 -7.84 16.79
CA THR A 29 7.82 -8.40 16.89
C THR A 29 6.73 -7.38 16.55
N ALA A 30 7.03 -6.07 16.59
CA ALA A 30 6.05 -5.02 16.28
C ALA A 30 5.53 -5.06 14.82
N GLY A 31 6.29 -5.58 13.86
CA GLY A 31 5.89 -5.67 12.46
C GLY A 31 4.58 -6.46 12.27
N LYS A 32 4.52 -7.70 12.76
CA LYS A 32 3.32 -8.54 12.60
C LYS A 32 2.08 -7.94 13.26
N TYR A 33 2.21 -7.38 14.46
CA TYR A 33 1.06 -6.91 15.26
C TYR A 33 0.61 -5.48 14.94
N THR A 34 1.42 -4.69 14.23
CA THR A 34 1.07 -3.29 13.91
C THR A 34 1.10 -2.97 12.42
N THR A 35 2.07 -3.45 11.64
CA THR A 35 2.21 -3.04 10.23
C THR A 35 1.24 -3.77 9.32
N ILE A 36 0.98 -5.06 9.54
CA ILE A 36 0.01 -5.82 8.75
C ILE A 36 -1.40 -5.23 8.92
N PRO A 37 -1.97 -5.08 10.14
CA PRO A 37 -3.32 -4.51 10.29
C PRO A 37 -3.44 -3.06 9.78
N ILE A 38 -2.38 -2.26 9.88
CA ILE A 38 -2.37 -0.89 9.30
C ILE A 38 -2.40 -0.95 7.78
N ALA A 39 -1.58 -1.81 7.16
CA ALA A 39 -1.53 -1.94 5.70
C ALA A 39 -2.86 -2.48 5.14
N LYS A 40 -3.48 -3.47 5.80
CA LYS A 40 -4.79 -3.98 5.42
C LYS A 40 -5.84 -2.86 5.37
N ARG A 41 -5.94 -2.04 6.42
CA ARG A 41 -6.86 -0.88 6.46
C ARG A 41 -6.59 0.16 5.37
N ARG A 42 -5.35 0.28 4.89
CA ARG A 42 -4.94 1.30 3.90
C ARG A 42 -5.04 0.82 2.46
N TYR A 43 -4.81 -0.46 2.21
CA TYR A 43 -4.56 -0.97 0.86
C TYR A 43 -5.52 -2.09 0.43
N TYR A 44 -6.27 -2.74 1.33
CA TYR A 44 -7.22 -3.78 0.90
C TYR A 44 -8.29 -3.24 -0.06
N GLY A 45 -8.98 -2.14 0.29
CA GLY A 45 -10.00 -1.57 -0.59
C GLY A 45 -9.45 -1.15 -1.95
N ARG A 46 -8.24 -0.56 -1.98
CA ARG A 46 -7.55 -0.21 -3.22
C ARG A 46 -7.22 -1.43 -4.07
N VAL A 47 -6.59 -2.44 -3.47
CA VAL A 47 -6.25 -3.69 -4.17
C VAL A 47 -7.52 -4.38 -4.68
N GLN A 48 -8.56 -4.46 -3.86
CA GLN A 48 -9.84 -5.05 -4.26
C GLN A 48 -10.51 -4.29 -5.42
N GLN A 49 -10.49 -2.97 -5.39
CA GLN A 49 -11.01 -2.16 -6.48
C GLN A 49 -10.20 -2.33 -7.77
N SER A 50 -8.87 -2.36 -7.67
CA SER A 50 -8.02 -2.60 -8.85
C SER A 50 -8.24 -3.99 -9.45
N ILE A 51 -8.46 -5.01 -8.62
CA ILE A 51 -8.77 -6.36 -9.07
C ILE A 51 -10.14 -6.40 -9.76
N HIS A 52 -11.15 -5.77 -9.18
CA HIS A 52 -12.46 -5.62 -9.80
C HIS A 52 -12.34 -5.00 -11.20
N GLU A 53 -11.64 -3.88 -11.32
CA GLU A 53 -11.42 -3.23 -12.62
C GLU A 53 -10.63 -4.10 -13.60
N TYR A 54 -9.63 -4.83 -13.12
CA TYR A 54 -8.86 -5.77 -13.94
C TYR A 54 -9.73 -6.93 -14.46
N ILE A 55 -10.63 -7.48 -13.64
CA ILE A 55 -11.58 -8.52 -14.05
C ILE A 55 -12.54 -7.98 -15.13
N LEU A 56 -12.98 -6.73 -15.02
CA LEU A 56 -13.84 -6.09 -16.03
C LEU A 56 -13.19 -5.95 -17.41
N LEU A 57 -11.86 -6.09 -17.52
CA LEU A 57 -11.16 -6.11 -18.81
C LEU A 57 -11.37 -7.42 -19.56
N GLY A 58 -11.66 -8.51 -18.85
CA GLY A 58 -11.71 -9.87 -19.38
C GLY A 58 -12.58 -10.04 -20.63
N PRO A 59 -13.84 -9.58 -20.63
CA PRO A 59 -14.68 -9.67 -21.82
C PRO A 59 -14.09 -8.98 -23.06
N SER A 60 -13.38 -7.85 -22.89
CA SER A 60 -12.75 -7.12 -24.00
C SER A 60 -11.53 -7.89 -24.52
N ILE A 61 -10.66 -8.35 -23.61
CA ILE A 61 -9.43 -9.07 -23.96
C ILE A 61 -9.76 -10.42 -24.61
N VAL A 62 -10.70 -11.17 -24.05
CA VAL A 62 -11.13 -12.48 -24.59
C VAL A 62 -11.75 -12.32 -25.98
N LYS A 63 -12.54 -11.27 -26.22
CA LYS A 63 -13.08 -10.96 -27.55
C LYS A 63 -12.04 -10.39 -28.52
N GLY A 64 -10.87 -9.99 -28.04
CA GLY A 64 -9.85 -9.30 -28.84
C GLY A 64 -10.19 -7.85 -29.17
N ASP A 65 -11.12 -7.24 -28.43
CA ASP A 65 -11.49 -5.83 -28.59
C ASP A 65 -10.48 -4.93 -27.87
N VAL A 66 -9.39 -4.61 -28.55
CA VAL A 66 -8.35 -3.69 -28.06
C VAL A 66 -8.84 -2.22 -28.04
N GLY A 67 -9.97 -1.94 -28.71
CA GLY A 67 -10.54 -0.61 -28.82
C GLY A 67 -11.35 -0.16 -27.61
N SER A 68 -11.66 -1.08 -26.68
CA SER A 68 -12.63 -0.84 -25.62
C SER A 68 -12.19 0.28 -24.66
N GLU A 69 -13.15 1.13 -24.28
CA GLU A 69 -12.90 2.27 -23.39
C GLU A 69 -12.40 1.83 -22.01
N LYS A 70 -12.89 0.69 -21.51
CA LYS A 70 -12.43 0.11 -20.24
C LYS A 70 -10.95 -0.29 -20.30
N LEU A 71 -10.53 -0.90 -21.40
CA LEU A 71 -9.14 -1.29 -21.60
C LEU A 71 -8.25 -0.05 -21.69
N LYS A 72 -8.62 0.92 -22.53
CA LYS A 72 -7.85 2.16 -22.71
C LYS A 72 -7.75 2.95 -21.41
N SER A 73 -8.86 3.17 -20.70
CA SER A 73 -8.88 3.91 -19.43
C SER A 73 -8.09 3.23 -18.31
N PHE A 74 -7.94 1.90 -18.35
CA PHE A 74 -7.14 1.18 -17.36
C PHE A 74 -5.63 1.36 -17.59
N PHE A 75 -5.20 1.36 -18.85
CA PHE A 75 -3.80 1.52 -19.25
C PHE A 75 -3.42 2.96 -19.61
N ASP A 76 -4.33 3.93 -19.45
CA ASP A 76 -4.08 5.33 -19.73
C ASP A 76 -3.10 5.92 -18.71
N PRO A 77 -1.88 6.33 -19.12
CA PRO A 77 -0.92 6.95 -18.21
C PRO A 77 -1.39 8.32 -17.70
N GLU A 78 -2.28 9.01 -18.42
CA GLU A 78 -2.86 10.29 -18.04
C GLU A 78 -4.16 10.12 -17.23
N GLY A 79 -4.69 8.89 -17.15
CA GLY A 79 -5.85 8.58 -16.34
C GLY A 79 -5.59 8.93 -14.87
N ILE A 80 -6.48 9.70 -14.25
CA ILE A 80 -6.31 10.12 -12.86
C ILE A 80 -7.28 9.34 -11.96
N VAL A 81 -6.73 8.51 -11.09
CA VAL A 81 -7.40 7.97 -9.90
C VAL A 81 -7.07 8.90 -8.74
N VAL A 82 -8.09 9.56 -8.21
CA VAL A 82 -7.98 10.34 -6.97
C VAL A 82 -8.34 9.42 -5.80
N VAL A 83 -7.37 9.16 -4.94
CA VAL A 83 -7.58 8.43 -3.69
C VAL A 83 -7.63 9.44 -2.56
N GLU A 84 -8.82 9.59 -1.96
CA GLU A 84 -8.99 10.48 -0.81
C GLU A 84 -8.40 9.86 0.46
N GLY A 85 -7.56 10.63 1.16
CA GLY A 85 -7.11 10.28 2.50
C GLY A 85 -8.16 10.66 3.55
N LEU A 86 -8.47 9.75 4.47
CA LEU A 86 -9.33 10.09 5.60
C LEU A 86 -8.66 11.06 6.57
N SER A 87 -9.49 11.92 7.17
CA SER A 87 -9.09 12.84 8.21
C SER A 87 -8.97 12.12 9.57
N PHE A 88 -7.74 11.90 10.03
CA PHE A 88 -7.51 11.44 11.40
C PHE A 88 -7.63 12.65 12.34
N SER A 89 -8.71 12.69 13.13
CA SER A 89 -8.91 13.74 14.13
C SER A 89 -8.06 13.50 15.40
N LYS A 90 -7.30 14.56 15.74
CA LYS A 90 -6.78 15.03 17.04
C LYS A 90 -5.75 14.27 17.90
N GLU A 91 -5.56 12.96 17.89
CA GLU A 91 -4.50 12.35 18.73
C GLU A 91 -3.44 11.58 17.93
N GLY A 92 -2.42 12.31 17.47
CA GLY A 92 -1.06 11.77 17.33
C GLY A 92 -0.78 10.81 16.16
N ARG A 93 -0.79 11.32 14.92
CA ARG A 93 0.32 11.19 13.94
C ARG A 93 -0.04 11.84 12.60
N LYS A 94 0.98 12.45 11.99
CA LYS A 94 0.97 13.40 10.86
C LYS A 94 0.30 12.85 9.60
N SER A 95 -0.75 13.52 9.10
CA SER A 95 -0.99 13.86 7.67
C SER A 95 -2.34 14.58 7.47
N CYS A 96 -2.67 15.55 8.33
CA CYS A 96 -3.80 16.46 8.06
C CYS A 96 -3.28 17.65 7.24
N LEU A 97 -3.73 17.78 6.00
CA LEU A 97 -3.65 19.05 5.28
C LEU A 97 -4.74 19.95 5.87
N LYS A 98 -4.35 20.90 6.72
CA LYS A 98 -5.28 21.90 7.27
C LYS A 98 -5.75 22.78 6.11
N LYS A 99 -7.05 22.76 5.81
CA LYS A 99 -7.65 23.76 4.92
C LYS A 99 -7.86 25.08 5.67
N ALA A 100 -7.95 26.19 4.93
CA ALA A 100 -8.29 27.51 5.48
C ALA A 100 -9.63 27.49 6.25
N ASP A 101 -10.52 26.56 5.90
CA ASP A 101 -11.89 26.42 6.42
C ASP A 101 -11.97 25.62 7.74
N GLY A 102 -10.83 25.27 8.35
CA GLY A 102 -10.79 24.51 9.62
C GLY A 102 -10.98 22.99 9.48
N GLY A 103 -11.27 22.48 8.28
CA GLY A 103 -11.33 21.04 7.99
C GLY A 103 -9.94 20.39 7.86
N CYS A 104 -9.75 19.22 8.46
CA CYS A 104 -8.64 18.33 8.11
C CYS A 104 -9.08 17.45 6.93
N LYS A 105 -8.31 17.41 5.85
CA LYS A 105 -8.37 16.37 4.81
C LYS A 105 -7.03 15.63 4.77
N GLY A 106 -7.07 14.34 4.46
CA GLY A 106 -5.85 13.58 4.19
C GLY A 106 -5.20 14.02 2.88
N GLU A 107 -3.96 13.57 2.66
CA GLU A 107 -3.26 13.77 1.38
C GLU A 107 -3.95 12.98 0.27
N GLU A 108 -4.30 13.65 -0.82
CA GLU A 108 -4.88 13.03 -2.02
C GLU A 108 -3.75 12.38 -2.83
N ILE A 109 -3.90 11.10 -3.19
CA ILE A 109 -2.98 10.44 -4.12
C ILE A 109 -3.61 10.48 -5.51
N ARG A 110 -2.87 11.02 -6.49
CA ARG A 110 -3.29 11.10 -7.89
C ARG A 110 -2.35 10.24 -8.73
N ASP A 111 -2.87 9.15 -9.29
CA ASP A 111 -2.09 8.23 -10.12
C ASP A 111 -2.99 7.49 -11.11
N SER A 112 -2.43 6.82 -12.12
CA SER A 112 -3.20 6.01 -13.07
C SER A 112 -3.71 4.71 -12.45
N LYS A 113 -4.75 4.10 -13.04
CA LYS A 113 -5.35 2.87 -12.51
C LYS A 113 -4.34 1.73 -12.40
N ILE A 114 -3.52 1.56 -13.43
CA ILE A 114 -2.45 0.56 -13.45
C ILE A 114 -1.36 0.84 -12.39
N ASN A 115 -1.00 2.10 -12.18
CA ASN A 115 -0.01 2.47 -11.17
C ASN A 115 -0.57 2.36 -9.74
N ASP A 116 -1.84 2.70 -9.54
CA ASP A 116 -2.56 2.49 -8.28
C ASP A 116 -2.59 1.00 -7.94
N MET A 117 -2.87 0.13 -8.91
CA MET A 117 -2.82 -1.32 -8.75
C MET A 117 -1.41 -1.79 -8.37
N ARG A 118 -0.38 -1.40 -9.14
CA ARG A 118 1.01 -1.79 -8.86
C ARG A 118 1.45 -1.35 -7.47
N THR A 119 1.19 -0.09 -7.13
CA THR A 119 1.61 0.51 -5.87
C THR A 119 0.88 -0.10 -4.69
N SER A 120 -0.45 -0.22 -4.75
CA SER A 120 -1.25 -0.78 -3.65
C SER A 120 -0.91 -2.25 -3.40
N MET A 121 -0.77 -3.06 -4.44
CA MET A 121 -0.38 -4.47 -4.31
C MET A 121 1.05 -4.64 -3.76
N TYR A 122 2.00 -3.81 -4.21
CA TYR A 122 3.36 -3.83 -3.68
C TYR A 122 3.40 -3.45 -2.20
N LEU A 123 2.75 -2.34 -1.82
CA LEU A 123 2.73 -1.84 -0.44
C LEU A 123 2.02 -2.81 0.50
N LEU A 124 0.92 -3.42 0.06
CA LEU A 124 0.25 -4.47 0.81
C LEU A 124 1.15 -5.70 0.97
N GLY A 125 1.74 -6.19 -0.11
CA GLY A 125 2.60 -7.37 -0.07
C GLY A 125 3.83 -7.17 0.82
N ASN A 126 4.46 -6.00 0.76
CA ASN A 126 5.59 -5.60 1.60
C ASN A 126 5.23 -5.54 3.10
N ALA A 127 3.96 -5.35 3.45
CA ALA A 127 3.54 -5.32 4.85
C ALA A 127 3.62 -6.68 5.55
N PHE A 128 3.59 -7.79 4.80
CA PHE A 128 3.73 -9.17 5.30
C PHE A 128 5.18 -9.56 5.66
N ARG A 129 6.05 -8.57 5.91
CA ARG A 129 7.41 -8.79 6.37
C ARG A 129 7.45 -9.21 7.82
N PHE A 130 7.96 -10.42 8.05
CA PHE A 130 8.35 -10.88 9.39
C PHE A 130 9.74 -10.36 9.80
N ASN A 131 10.62 -10.09 8.84
CA ASN A 131 11.95 -9.54 9.08
C ASN A 131 12.16 -8.28 8.23
N GLN A 132 12.28 -7.13 8.89
CA GLN A 132 12.45 -5.83 8.24
C GLN A 132 13.86 -5.62 7.67
N GLN A 133 14.85 -6.43 8.05
CA GLN A 133 16.22 -6.37 7.53
C GLN A 133 16.35 -7.07 6.17
N LYS A 134 15.47 -8.03 5.87
CA LYS A 134 15.45 -8.69 4.55
C LYS A 134 14.79 -7.78 3.52
N ALA A 135 15.41 -7.61 2.36
CA ALA A 135 14.87 -6.79 1.27
C ALA A 135 13.42 -7.21 0.90
N PRO A 136 12.52 -6.25 0.61
CA PRO A 136 11.13 -6.54 0.23
C PRO A 136 11.01 -7.54 -0.91
N GLU A 137 11.92 -7.45 -1.87
CA GLU A 137 11.96 -8.26 -3.09
C GLU A 137 12.11 -9.76 -2.85
N ASN A 138 12.55 -10.16 -1.65
CA ASN A 138 12.70 -11.56 -1.29
C ASN A 138 11.42 -12.18 -0.73
N LEU A 139 10.39 -11.40 -0.45
CA LEU A 139 9.13 -11.87 0.12
C LEU A 139 8.29 -12.59 -0.92
N PRO A 140 7.64 -13.72 -0.54
CA PRO A 140 6.70 -14.40 -1.43
C PRO A 140 5.60 -13.48 -1.96
N THR A 141 5.02 -12.64 -1.10
CA THR A 141 3.96 -11.68 -1.45
C THR A 141 4.41 -10.66 -2.51
N VAL A 142 5.58 -10.04 -2.32
CA VAL A 142 6.13 -9.05 -3.26
C VAL A 142 6.56 -9.72 -4.57
N LYS A 143 7.13 -10.93 -4.50
CA LYS A 143 7.47 -11.72 -5.69
C LYS A 143 6.23 -12.07 -6.50
N ALA A 144 5.15 -12.51 -5.85
CA ALA A 144 3.90 -12.81 -6.54
C ALA A 144 3.32 -11.57 -7.23
N ALA A 145 3.28 -10.43 -6.53
CA ALA A 145 2.83 -9.16 -7.13
C ALA A 145 3.69 -8.76 -8.35
N ARG A 146 5.02 -8.81 -8.23
CA ARG A 146 5.93 -8.47 -9.33
C ARG A 146 5.85 -9.43 -10.51
N SER A 147 5.65 -10.71 -10.25
CA SER A 147 5.41 -11.70 -11.29
C SER A 147 4.13 -11.37 -12.05
N PHE A 148 3.04 -11.06 -11.36
CA PHE A 148 1.81 -10.59 -12.00
C PHE A 148 2.03 -9.32 -12.83
N PHE A 149 2.73 -8.31 -12.30
CA PHE A 149 3.00 -7.08 -13.07
C PHE A 149 3.78 -7.38 -14.35
N LYS A 150 4.84 -8.16 -14.26
CA LYS A 150 5.74 -8.42 -15.39
C LYS A 150 5.14 -9.36 -16.44
N LEU A 151 4.47 -10.42 -16.00
CA LEU A 151 3.95 -11.46 -16.89
C LEU A 151 2.60 -11.08 -17.51
N THR A 152 1.89 -10.13 -16.90
CA THR A 152 0.55 -9.75 -17.29
C THR A 152 0.45 -8.26 -17.62
N LEU A 153 0.59 -7.37 -16.64
CA LEU A 153 0.31 -5.95 -16.85
C LEU A 153 1.25 -5.33 -17.89
N ASP A 154 2.55 -5.57 -17.78
CA ASP A 154 3.56 -5.03 -18.70
C ASP A 154 3.41 -5.62 -20.11
N VAL A 155 2.92 -6.86 -20.23
CA VAL A 155 2.61 -7.47 -21.52
C VAL A 155 1.39 -6.80 -22.14
N LEU A 156 0.30 -6.65 -21.38
CA LEU A 156 -0.93 -6.02 -21.86
C LEU A 156 -0.69 -4.56 -22.27
N ASP A 157 -0.07 -3.77 -21.39
CA ASP A 157 0.29 -2.37 -21.62
C ASP A 157 1.11 -2.20 -22.91
N LYS A 158 2.14 -3.05 -23.07
CA LYS A 158 2.97 -3.06 -24.28
C LYS A 158 2.20 -3.45 -25.54
N GLU A 159 1.33 -4.45 -25.49
CA GLU A 159 0.57 -4.87 -26.68
C GLU A 159 -0.48 -3.84 -27.07
N ILE A 160 -1.15 -3.21 -26.10
CA ILE A 160 -2.17 -2.17 -26.33
C ILE A 160 -1.56 -0.93 -27.00
N GLY A 161 -0.33 -0.56 -26.62
CA GLY A 161 0.37 0.57 -27.23
C GLY A 161 0.85 0.35 -28.68
N LYS A 162 0.69 -0.84 -29.26
CA LYS A 162 1.13 -1.13 -30.63
C LYS A 162 0.06 -0.80 -31.66
N LYS A 163 0.52 -0.43 -32.86
CA LYS A 163 -0.34 -0.31 -34.05
C LYS A 163 -1.04 -1.63 -34.41
N ASN A 164 -0.34 -2.76 -34.23
CA ASN A 164 -0.85 -4.11 -34.48
C ASN A 164 -0.67 -4.96 -33.21
N PRO A 165 -1.64 -4.98 -32.28
CA PRO A 165 -1.57 -5.73 -31.04
C PRO A 165 -1.63 -7.25 -31.29
N ASP A 166 -0.84 -8.03 -30.56
CA ASP A 166 -0.94 -9.49 -30.57
C ASP A 166 -2.04 -9.96 -29.59
N VAL A 167 -3.24 -10.14 -30.13
CA VAL A 167 -4.43 -10.54 -29.37
C VAL A 167 -4.24 -11.87 -28.64
N LYS A 168 -3.61 -12.87 -29.26
CA LYS A 168 -3.41 -14.19 -28.63
C LYS A 168 -2.47 -14.08 -27.43
N LYS A 169 -1.41 -13.28 -27.58
CA LYS A 169 -0.49 -13.00 -26.48
C LYS A 169 -1.17 -12.24 -25.35
N MET A 170 -2.04 -11.28 -25.65
CA MET A 170 -2.84 -10.58 -24.64
C MET A 170 -3.79 -11.52 -23.89
N GLN A 171 -4.51 -12.37 -24.62
CA GLN A 171 -5.42 -13.36 -24.04
C GLN A 171 -4.66 -14.31 -23.10
N LYS A 172 -3.52 -14.85 -23.56
CA LYS A 172 -2.67 -15.70 -22.71
C LYS A 172 -2.18 -14.96 -21.47
N ALA A 173 -1.66 -13.75 -21.63
CA ALA A 173 -1.16 -12.95 -20.50
C ALA A 173 -2.27 -12.63 -19.48
N TYR A 174 -3.49 -12.40 -19.94
CA TYR A 174 -4.66 -12.19 -19.08
C TYR A 174 -5.04 -13.45 -18.30
N LEU A 175 -5.13 -14.61 -18.96
CA LEU A 175 -5.43 -15.89 -18.30
C LEU A 175 -4.35 -16.29 -17.28
N ASP A 176 -3.08 -16.24 -17.68
CA ASP A 176 -1.93 -16.46 -16.78
C ASP A 176 -1.95 -15.46 -15.61
N GLY A 177 -2.46 -14.24 -15.87
CA GLY A 177 -2.63 -13.19 -14.89
C GLY A 177 -3.67 -13.50 -13.82
N LEU A 178 -4.80 -14.11 -14.19
CA LEU A 178 -5.82 -14.55 -13.23
C LEU A 178 -5.28 -15.62 -12.28
N GLU A 179 -4.52 -16.58 -12.80
CA GLU A 179 -3.85 -17.61 -12.00
C GLU A 179 -2.80 -16.99 -11.06
N GLY A 180 -1.92 -16.14 -11.61
CA GLY A 180 -0.89 -15.45 -10.83
C GLY A 180 -1.45 -14.51 -9.76
N LEU A 181 -2.62 -13.90 -10.04
CA LEU A 181 -3.31 -13.06 -9.09
C LEU A 181 -3.89 -13.88 -7.93
N ASN A 182 -4.50 -15.04 -8.17
CA ASN A 182 -4.96 -15.93 -7.09
C ASN A 182 -3.82 -16.34 -6.13
N VAL A 183 -2.62 -16.60 -6.65
CA VAL A 183 -1.43 -16.86 -5.80
C VAL A 183 -1.11 -15.67 -4.91
N TYR A 184 -1.17 -14.45 -5.45
CA TYR A 184 -0.97 -13.24 -4.65
C TYR A 184 -2.06 -13.08 -3.58
N LEU A 185 -3.33 -13.28 -3.94
CA LEU A 185 -4.47 -13.10 -3.03
C LEU A 185 -4.41 -14.03 -1.82
N ASP A 186 -4.06 -15.30 -2.04
CA ASP A 186 -3.84 -16.27 -0.96
C ASP A 186 -2.76 -15.77 0.02
N LEU A 187 -1.63 -15.30 -0.51
CA LEU A 187 -0.51 -14.81 0.31
C LEU A 187 -0.81 -13.53 1.09
N VAL A 188 -1.74 -12.70 0.63
CA VAL A 188 -2.15 -11.46 1.32
C VAL A 188 -3.49 -11.56 2.03
N GLU A 189 -4.02 -12.78 2.18
CA GLU A 189 -5.27 -13.07 2.89
C GLU A 189 -6.47 -12.30 2.31
N LEU A 190 -6.55 -12.20 0.98
CA LEU A 190 -7.71 -11.69 0.26
C LEU A 190 -8.51 -12.85 -0.37
N PRO A 191 -9.84 -12.70 -0.55
CA PRO A 191 -10.67 -13.73 -1.17
C PRO A 191 -10.15 -14.10 -2.57
N PRO A 192 -10.26 -15.36 -3.02
CA PRO A 192 -9.91 -15.74 -4.38
C PRO A 192 -10.86 -15.08 -5.38
N ILE A 193 -10.43 -14.94 -6.64
CA ILE A 193 -11.23 -14.28 -7.71
C ILE A 193 -12.59 -14.96 -7.88
N GLU A 194 -12.63 -16.29 -7.80
CA GLU A 194 -13.83 -17.11 -8.00
C GLU A 194 -14.87 -17.00 -6.87
N SER A 195 -14.55 -16.30 -5.77
CA SER A 195 -15.47 -16.13 -4.64
C SER A 195 -16.68 -15.25 -4.94
N GLY A 196 -16.71 -14.54 -6.08
CA GLY A 196 -17.71 -13.52 -6.40
C GLY A 196 -17.56 -12.22 -5.59
N ASN A 197 -16.57 -12.13 -4.68
CA ASN A 197 -16.36 -10.92 -3.88
C ASN A 197 -16.06 -9.70 -4.76
N TYR A 198 -15.46 -9.91 -5.93
CA TYR A 198 -15.04 -8.86 -6.86
C TYR A 198 -16.10 -8.44 -7.89
N ASP A 199 -17.35 -8.89 -7.74
CA ASP A 199 -18.45 -8.50 -8.65
C ASP A 199 -19.04 -7.12 -8.30
N ARG A 200 -18.50 -6.47 -7.26
CA ARG A 200 -18.90 -5.15 -6.77
C ARG A 200 -17.72 -4.19 -6.75
N GLU A 201 -18.04 -2.91 -6.68
CA GLU A 201 -17.07 -1.84 -6.43
C GLU A 201 -16.64 -1.81 -4.95
N PHE A 202 -15.41 -1.37 -4.73
CA PHE A 202 -14.79 -1.21 -3.42
C PHE A 202 -14.32 0.23 -3.21
N GLU A 203 -14.34 0.65 -1.95
CA GLU A 203 -13.86 1.96 -1.56
C GLU A 203 -12.34 2.05 -1.68
N ARG A 204 -11.84 3.03 -2.42
CA ARG A 204 -10.39 3.30 -2.53
C ARG A 204 -9.82 4.12 -1.39
N GLY A 205 -10.67 4.72 -0.55
CA GLY A 205 -10.27 5.62 0.53
C GLY A 205 -9.23 5.02 1.47
N VAL A 206 -8.21 5.82 1.81
CA VAL A 206 -7.15 5.33 2.72
C VAL A 206 -7.69 5.29 4.15
N GLY A 207 -7.80 4.08 4.71
CA GLY A 207 -8.19 3.88 6.10
C GLY A 207 -9.69 3.72 6.34
N SER A 208 -10.50 3.63 5.29
CA SER A 208 -11.96 3.57 5.39
C SER A 208 -12.51 2.20 5.77
N SER A 209 -11.81 1.11 5.42
CA SER A 209 -12.18 -0.22 5.90
C SER A 209 -11.54 -0.48 7.27
N ALA A 210 -12.30 -0.24 8.33
CA ALA A 210 -11.94 -0.68 9.69
C ALA A 210 -12.24 -2.17 9.91
N ARG A 211 -13.05 -2.79 9.04
CA ARG A 211 -13.62 -4.12 9.22
C ARG A 211 -13.04 -5.09 8.19
N ILE A 212 -12.10 -5.91 8.63
CA ILE A 212 -11.82 -7.20 8.00
C ILE A 212 -12.95 -8.10 8.53
N THR A 213 -14.04 -8.23 7.78
CA THR A 213 -15.07 -9.26 8.03
C THR A 213 -14.65 -10.55 7.37
#